data_AF-A0A382J121-F1
#
_entry.id   AF-A0A382J121-F1
#
_cell.length_a   1.000
_cell.length_b   1.000
_cell.length_c   1.000
_cell.angle_alpha   90.00
_cell.angle_beta   90.00
_cell.angle_gamma   90.00
#
_symmetry.space_group_name_H-M   'P 1'
#
loop_
_entity.id
_entity.type
_entity.pdbx_description
1 polymer ?
#
loop_
_entity_poly.entity_id
_entity_poly.type
_entity_poly.pdbx_seq_one_letter_code
_entity_poly.pdbx_strand_id
1 'polypeptide(L)'
;DFPSQEELATYTDGKNYSDKQIIEKVRNDIGADFLGYNDPENLARAIGIPIDSMCFTCATGDYSSLGIKPIFKGQVQMNNRK
;
A
#
# COMPACT_ATOMS: atom_id res chain seq x y z
N ASP A 1 -6.19 3.62 12.08
CA ASP A 1 -5.39 4.83 11.81
C ASP A 1 -4.29 4.44 10.85
N PHE A 2 -4.02 5.23 9.81
CA PHE A 2 -3.05 4.89 8.76
C PHE A 2 -2.20 6.13 8.42
N PRO A 3 -0.89 5.98 8.18
CA PRO A 3 -0.03 7.09 7.79
C PRO A 3 -0.47 7.72 6.45
N SER A 4 -0.02 8.94 6.16
CA SER A 4 -0.24 9.53 4.84
C SER A 4 0.57 8.80 3.77
N GLN A 5 0.23 9.03 2.49
CA GLN A 5 0.93 8.32 1.41
C GLN A 5 2.43 8.62 1.41
N GLU A 6 2.82 9.85 1.70
CA GLU A 6 4.21 10.29 1.74
C GLU A 6 5.02 9.61 2.85
N GLU A 7 4.35 9.08 3.87
CA GLU A 7 4.97 8.37 5.00
C GLU A 7 5.06 6.86 4.76
N LEU A 8 4.45 6.33 3.69
CA LEU A 8 4.56 4.91 3.35
C LEU A 8 5.95 4.61 2.80
N ALA A 9 6.64 3.62 3.37
CA ALA A 9 7.97 3.21 2.92
C ALA A 9 8.03 2.78 1.44
N THR A 10 6.90 2.26 0.93
CA THR A 10 6.70 1.81 -0.45
C THR A 10 6.24 2.92 -1.40
N TYR A 11 5.99 4.14 -0.92
CA TYR A 11 5.57 5.24 -1.77
C TYR A 11 6.69 5.69 -2.70
N THR A 12 6.32 6.02 -3.94
CA THR A 12 7.24 6.27 -5.05
C THR A 12 7.24 7.69 -5.58
N ASP A 13 6.68 8.66 -4.85
CA ASP A 13 6.54 10.06 -5.27
C ASP A 13 5.84 10.21 -6.63
N GLY A 14 4.90 9.31 -6.95
CA GLY A 14 4.19 9.29 -8.23
C GLY A 14 5.04 8.86 -9.44
N LYS A 15 6.24 8.33 -9.21
CA LYS A 15 7.09 7.76 -10.27
C LYS A 15 6.77 6.28 -10.49
N ASN A 16 6.95 5.83 -11.72
CA ASN A 16 6.79 4.43 -12.10
C ASN A 16 8.06 3.65 -11.74
N TYR A 17 8.07 3.05 -10.55
CA TYR A 17 9.06 2.03 -10.17
C TYR A 17 8.45 0.65 -10.38
N SER A 18 9.28 -0.32 -10.75
CA SER A 18 8.91 -1.73 -10.69
C SER A 18 8.90 -2.23 -9.24
N ASP A 19 8.17 -3.31 -8.98
CA ASP A 19 8.13 -3.94 -7.65
C ASP A 19 9.52 -4.27 -7.13
N LYS A 20 10.42 -4.74 -8.00
CA LYS A 20 11.81 -5.02 -7.65
C LYS A 20 12.54 -3.78 -7.11
N GLN A 21 12.31 -2.61 -7.70
CA GLN A 21 12.95 -1.38 -7.22
C GLN A 21 12.35 -0.92 -5.89
N ILE A 22 11.04 -1.06 -5.68
CA ILE A 22 10.37 -0.73 -4.42
C ILE A 22 10.86 -1.68 -3.31
N ILE A 23 10.92 -2.98 -3.58
CA ILE A 23 11.45 -3.99 -2.65
C ILE A 23 12.89 -3.67 -2.28
N GLU A 24 13.77 -3.40 -3.25
CA GLU A 24 15.16 -3.07 -2.96
C GLU A 24 15.30 -1.76 -2.17
N LYS A 25 14.48 -0.75 -2.46
CA LYS A 25 14.44 0.49 -1.68
C LYS A 25 14.12 0.18 -0.22
N VAL A 26 12.99 -0.47 0.06
CA VAL A 26 12.57 -0.75 1.43
C VAL A 26 13.55 -1.70 2.13
N ARG A 27 14.06 -2.72 1.43
CA ARG A 27 15.05 -3.66 1.97
C ARG A 27 16.31 -2.94 2.45
N ASN A 28 16.82 -1.99 1.65
CA ASN A 28 17.96 -1.17 2.02
C ASN A 28 17.64 -0.21 3.17
N ASP A 29 16.46 0.43 3.16
CA ASP A 29 16.04 1.39 4.20
C ASP A 29 15.95 0.74 5.59
N ILE A 30 15.55 -0.53 5.67
CA ILE A 30 15.44 -1.29 6.93
C ILE A 30 16.70 -2.12 7.26
N GLY A 31 17.70 -2.16 6.38
CA GLY A 31 18.93 -2.92 6.57
C GLY A 31 18.77 -4.44 6.56
N ALA A 32 17.83 -4.97 5.78
CA ALA A 32 17.58 -6.42 5.71
C ALA A 32 18.41 -7.13 4.63
N ASP A 33 18.82 -8.37 4.90
CA ASP A 33 19.48 -9.23 3.90
C ASP A 33 18.52 -9.66 2.78
N PHE A 34 17.25 -9.85 3.12
CA PHE A 34 16.19 -10.25 2.21
C PHE A 34 14.86 -9.59 2.60
N LEU A 35 14.05 -9.24 1.61
CA LEU A 35 12.69 -8.74 1.80
C LEU A 35 11.76 -9.38 0.76
N GLY A 36 10.63 -9.90 1.23
CA GLY A 36 9.54 -10.39 0.39
C GLY A 36 8.20 -9.89 0.93
N TYR A 37 7.31 -9.51 0.02
CA TYR A 37 5.91 -9.20 0.33
C TYR A 37 5.02 -10.37 -0.04
N ASN A 38 3.91 -10.54 0.69
CA ASN A 38 2.87 -11.49 0.30
C ASN A 38 2.09 -10.94 -0.89
N ASP A 39 1.63 -11.84 -1.76
CA ASP A 39 0.66 -11.55 -2.80
C ASP A 39 -0.79 -11.61 -2.27
N PRO A 40 -1.70 -10.78 -2.82
CA PRO A 40 -3.13 -10.79 -2.51
C PRO A 40 -3.78 -12.18 -2.59
N GLU A 41 -3.42 -12.99 -3.58
CA GLU A 41 -3.98 -14.32 -3.84
C GLU A 41 -3.62 -15.31 -2.73
N ASN A 42 -2.35 -15.34 -2.31
CA ASN A 42 -1.90 -16.18 -1.21
C ASN A 42 -2.51 -15.73 0.12
N LEU A 43 -2.66 -14.42 0.35
CA LEU A 43 -3.36 -13.90 1.52
C LEU A 43 -4.82 -14.35 1.56
N ALA A 44 -5.54 -14.25 0.42
CA ALA A 44 -6.92 -14.69 0.30
C ALA A 44 -7.09 -16.17 0.63
N ARG A 45 -6.22 -17.00 0.05
CA ARG A 45 -6.21 -18.44 0.25
C ARG A 45 -5.92 -18.81 1.70
N ALA A 46 -5.01 -18.10 2.36
CA ALA A 46 -4.67 -18.33 3.75
C ALA A 46 -5.82 -17.96 4.71
N ILE A 47 -6.60 -16.92 4.38
CA ILE A 47 -7.80 -16.53 5.15
C ILE A 47 -8.97 -17.48 4.87
N GLY A 48 -9.02 -18.09 3.69
CA GLY A 48 -10.08 -19.02 3.29
C GLY A 48 -11.30 -18.33 2.68
N ILE A 49 -11.13 -17.15 2.09
CA ILE A 49 -12.18 -16.42 1.38
C ILE A 49 -11.78 -16.12 -0.07
N PRO A 50 -12.75 -15.93 -0.98
CA PRO A 50 -12.47 -15.50 -2.34
C PRO A 50 -11.72 -14.16 -2.39
N ILE A 51 -10.82 -14.00 -3.36
CA ILE A 51 -10.01 -12.78 -3.51
C ILE A 51 -10.86 -11.53 -3.79
N ASP A 52 -11.95 -11.70 -4.54
CA ASP A 52 -12.93 -10.65 -4.87
C ASP A 52 -13.80 -10.23 -3.69
N SER A 53 -13.76 -10.97 -2.58
CA SER A 53 -14.44 -10.66 -1.33
C SER A 53 -13.58 -9.85 -0.36
N MET A 54 -12.35 -9.47 -0.75
CA MET A 54 -11.44 -8.65 0.05
C MET A 54 -11.22 -7.26 -0.53
N CYS A 55 -10.97 -6.32 0.37
CA CYS A 55 -10.57 -4.96 0.03
C CYS A 55 -9.04 -4.87 -0.06
N PHE A 56 -8.52 -4.64 -1.27
CA PHE A 56 -7.07 -4.47 -1.52
C PHE A 56 -6.66 -3.03 -1.87
N THR A 57 -7.54 -2.05 -1.66
CA THR A 57 -7.30 -0.65 -2.06
C THR A 57 -6.02 -0.06 -1.44
N CYS A 58 -5.66 -0.49 -0.21
CA CYS A 58 -4.41 -0.08 0.45
C CYS A 58 -3.14 -0.66 -0.18
N ALA A 59 -3.23 -1.76 -0.93
CA ALA A 59 -2.11 -2.43 -1.58
C ALA A 59 -2.01 -2.08 -3.07
N THR A 60 -3.14 -1.97 -3.77
CA THR A 60 -3.20 -1.70 -5.21
C THR A 60 -3.34 -0.22 -5.55
N GLY A 61 -3.83 0.59 -4.60
CA GLY A 61 -4.25 1.97 -4.87
C GLY A 61 -5.50 2.05 -5.77
N ASP A 62 -6.13 0.93 -6.12
CA ASP A 62 -7.36 0.91 -6.90
C ASP A 62 -8.58 0.99 -5.99
N TYR A 63 -9.33 2.08 -6.08
CA TYR A 63 -10.55 2.34 -5.31
C TYR A 63 -11.82 2.16 -6.15
N SER A 64 -11.71 1.58 -7.36
CA SER A 64 -12.82 1.40 -8.31
C SER A 64 -14.00 0.64 -7.68
N SER A 65 -13.73 -0.41 -6.90
CA SER A 65 -14.75 -1.21 -6.19
C SER A 65 -15.55 -0.39 -5.16
N LEU A 66 -15.02 0.74 -4.71
CA LEU A 66 -15.69 1.65 -3.77
C LEU A 66 -16.43 2.79 -4.48
N GLY A 67 -16.30 2.91 -5.81
CA GLY A 67 -16.94 3.97 -6.59
C GLY A 67 -16.42 5.38 -6.27
N ILE A 68 -15.24 5.50 -5.65
CA ILE A 68 -14.64 6.77 -5.25
C ILE A 68 -13.26 6.96 -5.85
N LYS A 69 -12.89 8.22 -6.09
CA LYS A 69 -11.50 8.62 -6.33
C LYS A 69 -10.99 9.36 -5.09
N PRO A 70 -10.13 8.76 -4.26
CA PRO A 70 -9.68 9.40 -3.03
C PRO A 70 -8.81 10.63 -3.32
N ILE A 71 -8.96 11.64 -2.47
CA ILE A 71 -8.02 12.77 -2.38
C ILE A 71 -7.16 12.48 -1.16
N PHE A 72 -5.93 12.05 -1.40
CA PHE A 72 -4.96 11.80 -0.33
C PHE A 72 -4.52 13.14 0.26
N LYS A 73 -4.65 13.29 1.58
CA LYS A 73 -4.18 14.47 2.33
C LYS A 73 -3.15 14.02 3.36
N GLY A 74 -2.14 14.85 3.59
CA GLY A 74 -1.15 14.59 4.65
C GLY A 74 -1.79 14.56 6.04
N GLN A 75 -1.15 13.86 6.99
CA GLN A 75 -1.68 13.69 8.36
C GLN A 75 -2.02 15.02 9.06
N VAL A 76 -1.21 16.08 8.87
CA VAL A 76 -1.48 17.41 9.42
C VAL A 76 -2.83 17.96 8.96
N GLN A 77 -3.21 17.71 7.69
CA GLN A 77 -4.51 18.12 7.15
C GLN A 77 -5.68 17.21 7.57
N MET A 78 -5.39 15.96 7.97
CA MET A 78 -6.39 15.06 8.56
C MET A 78 -6.71 15.49 10.00
N ASN A 79 -5.69 15.81 10.80
CA ASN A 79 -5.83 16.13 12.21
C ASN A 79 -6.36 17.55 12.49
N ASN A 80 -6.15 18.48 11.55
CA ASN A 80 -6.69 19.85 11.63
C ASN A 80 -8.15 19.98 11.13
N ARG A 81 -8.79 18.89 10.70
CA ARG A 81 -10.24 18.83 10.47
C ARG A 81 -10.95 18.44 11.77
N LYS A 82 -10.91 19.34 12.75
CA LYS A 82 -11.77 19.27 13.95
C LYS A 82 -12.78 20.41 13.90
#